data_AF-A0A1V6PI63-F1
#
_entry.id   AF-A0A1V6PI63-F1
#
_cell.length_a   1.000
_cell.length_b   1.000
_cell.length_c   1.000
_cell.angle_alpha   90.00
_cell.angle_beta   90.00
_cell.angle_gamma   90.00
#
_symmetry.space_group_name_H-M   'P 1'
#
loop_
_entity.id
_entity.type
_entity.pdbx_description
1 polymer ?
#
loop_
_entity_poly.entity_id
_entity_poly.type
_entity_poly.pdbx_seq_one_letter_code
_entity_poly.pdbx_strand_id
1 'polypeptide(L)'
;MTDVKESSDDKPFRGPPEESLSGAPSEGTRVNDFLDYVDYTAEWPAKPHVHPVEVEVQRKVAQIRDDMKEMHIRLNEVVQMVASERIPSPRPDLIRQIRLLRISMILETVMECLAVKNFYLAMKEAKRALKLAQELDDKLTISRCYYWMGRTEFMRGNIPAAHAYFKHALPCVEDDECVEGDFAGFWFKASRSAT
;
A
#
# COMPACT_ATOMS: atom_id res chain seq x y z
N MET A 1 41.36 -39.01 -20.66
CA MET A 1 40.52 -39.38 -19.50
C MET A 1 40.63 -38.22 -18.53
N THR A 2 39.70 -37.29 -18.40
CA THR A 2 38.24 -37.31 -18.61
C THR A 2 37.77 -35.90 -18.98
N ASP A 3 36.80 -35.86 -19.91
CA ASP A 3 36.17 -34.68 -20.49
C ASP A 3 35.38 -33.84 -19.48
N VAL A 4 35.49 -32.51 -19.62
CA VAL A 4 34.60 -31.52 -19.04
C VAL A 4 33.55 -31.18 -20.09
N LYS A 5 32.30 -31.60 -19.88
CA LYS A 5 31.17 -31.27 -20.74
C LYS A 5 30.53 -29.95 -20.32
N GLU A 6 30.44 -29.04 -21.29
CA GLU A 6 29.60 -27.85 -21.29
C GLU A 6 28.13 -28.22 -21.05
N SER A 7 27.44 -27.42 -20.22
CA SER A 7 26.01 -27.51 -19.96
C SER A 7 25.35 -26.30 -20.62
N SER A 8 24.74 -26.53 -21.78
CA SER A 8 23.85 -25.60 -22.46
C SER A 8 22.48 -26.26 -22.60
N ASP A 9 21.48 -25.80 -21.86
CA ASP A 9 20.09 -26.21 -22.05
C ASP A 9 19.16 -25.02 -21.74
N ASP A 10 19.13 -24.07 -22.66
CA ASP A 10 17.99 -23.20 -22.89
C ASP A 10 16.91 -24.02 -23.62
N LYS A 11 15.76 -24.24 -22.99
CA LYS A 11 14.57 -24.77 -23.66
C LYS A 11 13.41 -23.77 -23.53
N PRO A 12 12.77 -23.38 -24.64
CA PRO A 12 11.64 -22.46 -24.61
C PRO A 12 10.37 -23.14 -24.09
N PHE A 13 9.56 -22.31 -23.43
CA PHE A 13 8.28 -22.62 -22.81
C PHE A 13 7.30 -23.28 -23.80
N ARG A 14 6.87 -24.52 -23.52
CA ARG A 14 5.76 -25.18 -24.25
C ARG A 14 4.44 -24.81 -23.58
N GLY A 15 3.55 -24.15 -24.31
CA GLY A 15 2.15 -23.95 -23.92
C GLY A 15 1.35 -25.26 -23.88
N PRO A 16 0.17 -25.26 -23.24
CA PRO A 16 -0.66 -26.45 -23.09
C PRO A 16 -1.25 -26.93 -24.43
N PRO A 17 -1.52 -28.23 -24.59
CA PRO A 17 -1.96 -28.82 -25.86
C PRO A 17 -3.41 -28.45 -26.22
N GLU A 18 -3.63 -28.16 -27.51
CA GLU A 18 -4.94 -28.00 -28.13
C GLU A 18 -5.66 -29.35 -28.22
N GLU A 19 -6.77 -29.51 -27.50
CA GLU A 19 -7.70 -30.61 -27.73
C GLU A 19 -8.71 -30.25 -28.83
N SER A 20 -8.69 -31.10 -29.84
CA SER A 20 -9.45 -31.10 -31.08
C SER A 20 -10.96 -31.25 -30.87
N LEU A 21 -11.74 -30.26 -31.31
CA LEU A 21 -13.17 -30.39 -31.56
C LEU A 21 -13.40 -31.05 -32.92
N SER A 22 -13.63 -32.37 -32.92
CA SER A 22 -14.14 -33.11 -34.08
C SER A 22 -15.66 -33.26 -33.98
N GLY A 23 -16.39 -32.82 -35.00
CA GLY A 23 -17.78 -33.25 -35.22
C GLY A 23 -18.72 -32.17 -35.71
N ALA A 24 -18.62 -31.79 -36.99
CA ALA A 24 -19.70 -31.13 -37.71
C ALA A 24 -20.55 -32.20 -38.44
N PRO A 25 -21.89 -32.21 -38.28
CA PRO A 25 -22.78 -32.85 -39.24
C PRO A 25 -23.22 -31.84 -40.31
N SER A 26 -23.27 -32.36 -41.53
CA SER A 26 -23.51 -31.70 -42.82
C SER A 26 -24.90 -31.07 -42.98
N GLU A 27 -24.93 -30.14 -43.94
CA GLU A 27 -26.07 -29.39 -44.47
C GLU A 27 -27.34 -30.24 -44.73
N GLY A 28 -28.49 -29.66 -44.38
CA GLY A 28 -29.75 -29.97 -45.04
C GLY A 28 -30.78 -30.76 -44.24
N THR A 29 -31.33 -30.20 -43.16
CA THR A 29 -32.71 -30.54 -42.73
C THR A 29 -33.36 -29.32 -42.06
N ARG A 30 -34.62 -29.08 -42.43
CA ARG A 30 -35.41 -27.84 -42.22
C ARG A 30 -35.65 -27.50 -40.73
N VAL A 31 -35.65 -26.19 -40.45
CA VAL A 31 -35.71 -25.53 -39.13
C VAL A 31 -37.08 -25.63 -38.42
N ASN A 32 -38.05 -26.40 -38.92
CA ASN A 32 -39.45 -26.27 -38.50
C ASN A 32 -40.06 -27.45 -37.71
N ASP A 33 -39.29 -28.48 -37.34
CA ASP A 33 -39.86 -29.68 -36.69
C ASP A 33 -39.60 -29.77 -35.18
N PHE A 34 -39.24 -28.66 -34.52
CA PHE A 34 -38.94 -28.62 -33.07
C PHE A 34 -39.86 -27.68 -32.25
N LEU A 35 -41.02 -27.29 -32.80
CA LEU A 35 -41.94 -26.32 -32.18
C LEU A 35 -43.33 -26.88 -31.84
N ASP A 36 -43.44 -28.18 -31.55
CA ASP A 36 -44.73 -28.82 -31.23
C ASP A 36 -44.85 -29.42 -29.83
N TYR A 37 -44.02 -28.99 -28.86
CA TYR A 37 -44.19 -29.46 -27.47
C TYR A 37 -43.73 -28.44 -26.41
N VAL A 38 -44.40 -27.29 -26.32
CA VAL A 38 -44.38 -26.47 -25.11
C VAL A 38 -45.80 -26.02 -24.79
N ASP A 39 -46.38 -26.65 -23.76
CA ASP A 39 -47.67 -26.30 -23.17
C ASP A 39 -47.55 -24.95 -22.44
N TYR A 40 -48.16 -23.90 -23.00
CA TYR A 40 -48.15 -22.54 -22.45
C TYR A 40 -49.17 -22.32 -21.31
N THR A 41 -49.76 -23.38 -20.76
CA THR A 41 -50.74 -23.27 -19.66
C THR A 41 -50.21 -23.63 -18.27
N ALA A 42 -48.91 -23.94 -18.14
CA ALA A 42 -48.28 -24.13 -16.84
C ALA A 42 -48.16 -22.78 -16.09
N GLU A 43 -48.87 -22.68 -14.97
CA GLU A 43 -48.75 -21.58 -13.99
C GLU A 43 -47.27 -21.29 -13.70
N TRP A 44 -46.83 -20.08 -14.04
CA TRP A 44 -45.49 -19.59 -13.71
C TRP A 44 -45.32 -19.68 -12.19
N PRO A 45 -44.28 -20.34 -11.65
CA PRO A 45 -44.08 -20.37 -10.21
C PRO A 45 -43.94 -18.93 -9.69
N ALA A 46 -44.64 -18.66 -8.59
CA ALA A 46 -44.69 -17.38 -7.91
C ALA A 46 -43.29 -16.76 -7.75
N LYS A 47 -43.24 -15.42 -7.79
CA LYS A 47 -42.03 -14.57 -7.67
C LYS A 47 -40.94 -15.23 -6.80
N PRO A 48 -39.68 -15.30 -7.27
CA PRO A 48 -38.62 -16.01 -6.55
C PRO A 48 -38.51 -15.51 -5.11
N HIS A 49 -38.43 -16.46 -4.17
CA HIS A 49 -38.11 -16.18 -2.77
C HIS A 49 -36.76 -15.45 -2.72
N VAL A 50 -36.78 -14.17 -2.34
CA VAL A 50 -35.56 -13.38 -2.19
C VAL A 50 -34.70 -14.05 -1.12
N HIS A 51 -33.51 -14.52 -1.50
CA HIS A 51 -32.63 -15.24 -0.59
C HIS A 51 -32.17 -14.29 0.53
N PRO A 52 -32.06 -14.72 1.79
CA PRO A 52 -31.66 -13.83 2.91
C PRO A 52 -30.35 -13.06 2.68
N VAL A 53 -29.42 -13.66 1.92
CA VAL A 53 -28.15 -13.04 1.51
C VAL A 53 -28.37 -11.87 0.56
N GLU A 54 -29.36 -11.94 -0.31
CA GLU A 54 -29.70 -10.91 -1.29
C GLU A 54 -30.31 -9.67 -0.61
N VAL A 55 -31.13 -9.88 0.44
CA VAL A 55 -31.65 -8.80 1.29
C VAL A 55 -30.52 -8.07 2.03
N GLU A 56 -29.54 -8.81 2.56
CA GLU A 56 -28.37 -8.24 3.24
C GLU A 56 -27.50 -7.40 2.30
N VAL A 57 -27.24 -7.92 1.10
CA VAL A 57 -26.50 -7.21 0.06
C VAL A 57 -27.24 -5.94 -0.36
N GLN A 58 -28.56 -6.02 -0.59
CA GLN A 58 -29.38 -4.86 -0.93
C GLN A 58 -29.37 -3.79 0.17
N ARG A 59 -29.39 -4.19 1.44
CA ARG A 59 -29.28 -3.25 2.57
C ARG A 59 -27.92 -2.56 2.59
N LYS A 60 -26.83 -3.29 2.41
CA LYS A 60 -25.47 -2.71 2.35
C LYS A 60 -25.30 -1.77 1.17
N VAL A 61 -25.84 -2.12 0.00
CA VAL A 61 -25.82 -1.26 -1.19
C VAL A 61 -26.61 0.03 -0.95
N ALA A 62 -27.76 -0.05 -0.27
CA ALA A 62 -28.53 1.13 0.11
C ALA A 62 -27.75 2.02 1.09
N GLN A 63 -27.13 1.41 2.12
CA GLN A 63 -26.30 2.14 3.08
C GLN A 63 -25.13 2.86 2.39
N ILE A 64 -24.38 2.17 1.53
CA ILE A 64 -23.27 2.76 0.76
C ILE A 64 -23.78 3.92 -0.09
N ARG A 65 -24.95 3.77 -0.73
CA ARG A 65 -25.54 4.84 -1.55
C ARG A 65 -25.86 6.08 -0.72
N ASP A 66 -26.40 5.90 0.47
CA ASP A 66 -26.74 7.02 1.35
C ASP A 66 -25.48 7.67 1.94
N ASP A 67 -24.48 6.87 2.31
CA ASP A 67 -23.17 7.36 2.73
C ASP A 67 -22.48 8.16 1.60
N MET A 68 -22.60 7.72 0.34
CA MET A 68 -22.07 8.46 -0.82
C MET A 68 -22.79 9.79 -1.04
N LYS A 69 -24.11 9.87 -0.81
CA LYS A 69 -24.84 11.15 -0.89
C LYS A 69 -24.40 12.11 0.21
N GLU A 70 -24.28 11.61 1.44
CA GLU A 70 -23.81 12.39 2.58
C GLU A 70 -22.40 12.93 2.34
N MET A 71 -21.50 12.08 1.84
CA MET A 71 -20.16 12.48 1.42
C MET A 71 -20.19 13.54 0.32
N HIS A 72 -21.09 13.42 -0.67
CA HIS A 72 -21.22 14.40 -1.73
C HIS A 72 -21.71 15.77 -1.22
N ILE A 73 -22.64 15.78 -0.26
CA ILE A 73 -23.10 17.00 0.40
C ILE A 73 -21.94 17.68 1.13
N ARG A 74 -21.19 16.93 1.96
CA ARG A 74 -20.02 17.45 2.68
C ARG A 74 -18.94 17.96 1.73
N LEU A 75 -18.72 17.28 0.61
CA LEU A 75 -17.76 17.73 -0.40
C LEU A 75 -18.21 19.05 -1.02
N ASN A 76 -19.49 19.20 -1.36
CA ASN A 76 -20.03 20.45 -1.86
C ASN A 76 -19.91 21.58 -0.84
N GLU A 77 -20.15 21.31 0.45
CA GLU A 77 -19.92 22.30 1.51
C GLU A 77 -18.46 22.75 1.55
N VAL A 78 -17.50 21.82 1.48
CA VAL A 78 -16.07 22.14 1.41
C VAL A 78 -15.74 22.95 0.16
N VAL A 79 -16.29 22.59 -1.00
CA VAL A 79 -16.09 23.33 -2.25
C VAL A 79 -16.64 24.76 -2.13
N GLN A 80 -17.79 24.97 -1.51
CA GLN A 80 -18.35 26.30 -1.27
C GLN A 80 -17.52 27.09 -0.24
N MET A 81 -16.96 26.43 0.79
CA MET A 81 -16.04 27.06 1.74
C MET A 81 -14.72 27.49 1.08
N VAL A 82 -14.17 26.66 0.19
CA VAL A 82 -12.98 27.00 -0.62
C VAL A 82 -13.30 28.16 -1.58
N ALA A 83 -14.44 28.11 -2.27
CA ALA A 83 -14.87 29.13 -3.21
C ALA A 83 -15.17 30.48 -2.55
N SER A 84 -15.54 30.48 -1.27
CA SER A 84 -15.83 31.70 -0.50
C SER A 84 -14.62 32.24 0.29
N GLU A 85 -13.43 31.64 0.14
CA GLU A 85 -12.22 31.92 0.92
C GLU A 85 -12.41 31.86 2.46
N ARG A 86 -13.57 31.38 2.92
CA ARG A 86 -13.90 31.16 4.34
C ARG A 86 -13.45 29.77 4.76
N ILE A 87 -12.20 29.43 4.51
CA ILE A 87 -11.64 28.20 5.06
C ILE A 87 -11.34 28.49 6.53
N PRO A 88 -12.12 27.98 7.51
CA PRO A 88 -11.69 28.05 8.89
C PRO A 88 -10.33 27.36 8.98
N SER A 89 -9.34 28.06 9.53
CA SER A 89 -8.02 27.49 9.71
C SER A 89 -8.18 26.13 10.41
N PRO A 90 -7.66 25.04 9.84
CA PRO A 90 -7.79 23.74 10.48
C PRO A 90 -7.22 23.86 11.90
N ARG A 91 -7.86 23.20 12.86
CA ARG A 91 -7.43 23.25 14.26
C ARG A 91 -5.92 22.97 14.31
N PRO A 92 -5.12 23.74 15.07
CA PRO A 92 -3.67 23.57 15.12
C PRO A 92 -3.25 22.11 15.39
N ASP A 93 -4.01 21.41 16.22
CA ASP A 93 -3.81 20.00 16.54
C ASP A 93 -3.94 19.08 15.32
N LEU A 94 -4.91 19.35 14.44
CA LEU A 94 -5.11 18.59 13.20
C LEU A 94 -3.99 18.86 12.20
N ILE A 95 -3.52 20.11 12.09
CA ILE A 95 -2.36 20.46 11.26
C ILE A 95 -1.12 19.71 11.75
N ARG A 96 -0.92 19.68 13.08
CA ARG A 96 0.17 18.92 13.72
C ARG A 96 0.06 17.43 13.41
N GLN A 97 -1.11 16.83 13.59
CA GLN A 97 -1.35 15.40 13.31
C GLN A 97 -1.09 15.05 11.83
N ILE A 98 -1.59 15.87 10.90
CA ILE A 98 -1.36 15.66 9.45
C ILE A 98 0.13 15.74 9.13
N ARG A 99 0.87 16.69 9.73
CA ARG A 99 2.31 16.80 9.51
C ARG A 99 3.08 15.61 10.10
N LEU A 100 2.70 15.12 11.29
CA LEU A 100 3.29 13.91 11.88
C LEU A 100 3.02 12.68 11.01
N LEU A 101 1.79 12.50 10.52
CA LEU A 101 1.45 11.42 9.60
C LEU A 101 2.30 11.50 8.32
N ARG A 102 2.45 12.70 7.77
CA ARG A 102 3.32 12.92 6.60
C ARG A 102 4.76 12.54 6.89
N ILE A 103 5.30 12.87 8.05
CA ILE A 103 6.66 12.45 8.44
C ILE A 103 6.76 10.93 8.50
N SER A 104 5.81 10.25 9.15
CA SER A 104 5.77 8.78 9.21
C SER A 104 5.77 8.16 7.81
N MET A 105 4.94 8.65 6.89
CA MET A 105 4.93 8.18 5.50
C MET A 105 6.29 8.36 4.79
N ILE A 106 6.99 9.47 5.04
CA ILE A 106 8.32 9.70 4.48
C ILE A 106 9.32 8.68 5.02
N LEU A 107 9.27 8.37 6.31
CA LEU A 107 10.18 7.39 6.93
C LEU A 107 9.92 5.97 6.42
N GLU A 108 8.68 5.61 6.09
CA GLU A 108 8.39 4.34 5.38
C GLU A 108 9.06 4.32 3.99
N THR A 109 8.99 5.41 3.23
CA THR A 109 9.73 5.52 1.95
C THR A 109 11.24 5.36 2.14
N VAL A 110 11.80 5.85 3.26
CA VAL A 110 13.22 5.62 3.58
C VAL A 110 13.52 4.14 3.74
N MET A 111 12.67 3.40 4.47
CA MET A 111 12.81 1.96 4.65
C MET A 111 12.79 1.22 3.30
N GLU A 112 11.84 1.55 2.43
CA GLU A 112 11.75 1.00 1.07
C GLU A 112 13.01 1.30 0.26
N CYS A 113 13.50 2.54 0.30
CA CYS A 113 14.73 2.93 -0.37
C CYS A 113 15.95 2.14 0.12
N LEU A 114 16.04 1.86 1.43
CA LEU A 114 17.09 1.03 2.00
C LEU A 114 17.01 -0.42 1.53
N ALA A 115 15.79 -0.97 1.39
CA ALA A 115 15.59 -2.33 0.89
C ALA A 115 16.14 -2.52 -0.55
N VAL A 116 15.96 -1.52 -1.41
CA VAL A 116 16.52 -1.50 -2.78
C VAL A 116 17.93 -0.88 -2.86
N LYS A 117 18.58 -0.63 -1.71
CA LYS A 117 19.92 -0.02 -1.59
C LYS A 117 20.07 1.36 -2.25
N ASN A 118 18.97 2.10 -2.40
CA ASN A 118 18.98 3.49 -2.86
C ASN A 118 19.30 4.45 -1.70
N PHE A 119 20.57 4.48 -1.29
CA PHE A 119 21.01 5.28 -0.15
C PHE A 119 20.91 6.79 -0.38
N TYR A 120 21.01 7.24 -1.64
CA TYR A 120 20.85 8.65 -1.97
C TYR A 120 19.42 9.13 -1.69
N LEU A 121 18.42 8.40 -2.19
CA LEU A 121 17.03 8.75 -1.97
C LEU A 121 16.63 8.59 -0.51
N ALA A 122 17.08 7.51 0.15
CA ALA A 122 16.89 7.30 1.59
C ALA A 122 17.38 8.51 2.41
N MET A 123 18.61 8.98 2.16
CA MET A 123 19.17 10.14 2.86
C MET A 123 18.41 11.44 2.55
N LYS A 124 18.01 11.64 1.29
CA LYS A 124 17.23 12.81 0.87
C LYS A 124 15.88 12.86 1.58
N GLU A 125 15.18 11.74 1.65
CA GLU A 125 13.88 11.63 2.28
C GLU A 125 13.97 11.75 3.81
N ALA A 126 14.96 11.13 4.45
CA ALA A 126 15.21 11.28 5.88
C ALA A 126 15.49 12.76 6.26
N LYS A 127 16.25 13.50 5.44
CA LYS A 127 16.46 14.94 5.64
C LYS A 127 15.19 15.78 5.46
N ARG A 128 14.31 15.37 4.54
CA ARG A 128 13.00 16.01 4.34
C ARG A 128 12.11 15.82 5.58
N ALA A 129 12.07 14.60 6.11
CA ALA A 129 11.38 14.30 7.37
C ALA A 129 11.95 15.11 8.53
N LEU A 130 13.28 15.19 8.66
CA LEU A 130 13.94 15.97 9.71
C LEU A 130 13.53 17.44 9.70
N LYS A 131 13.50 18.06 8.52
CA LYS A 131 13.08 19.47 8.39
C LYS A 131 11.65 19.69 8.90
N LEU A 132 10.72 18.81 8.54
CA LEU A 132 9.34 18.89 9.02
C LEU A 132 9.24 18.66 10.53
N ALA A 133 10.03 17.73 11.09
CA ALA A 133 10.07 17.47 12.51
C ALA A 133 10.60 18.68 13.30
N GLN A 134 11.62 19.37 12.77
CA GLN A 134 12.15 20.63 13.32
C GLN A 134 11.12 21.76 13.28
N GLU A 135 10.34 21.87 12.20
CA GLU A 135 9.24 22.85 12.10
C GLU A 135 8.11 22.59 13.12
N LEU A 136 8.00 21.36 13.63
CA LEU A 136 7.04 20.96 14.66
C LEU A 136 7.60 21.01 16.09
N ASP A 137 8.90 21.28 16.24
CA ASP A 137 9.66 21.13 17.50
C ASP A 137 9.46 19.75 18.17
N ASP A 138 9.25 18.70 17.36
CA ASP A 138 8.99 17.35 17.84
C ASP A 138 10.30 16.58 18.02
N LYS A 139 10.85 16.65 19.24
CA LYS A 139 12.15 16.07 19.60
C LYS A 139 12.24 14.56 19.34
N LEU A 140 11.15 13.83 19.59
CA LEU A 140 11.11 12.40 19.36
C LEU A 140 11.23 12.10 17.86
N THR A 141 10.42 12.78 17.05
CA THR A 141 10.44 12.62 15.58
C THR A 141 11.76 13.07 14.97
N ILE A 142 12.40 14.13 15.51
CA ILE A 142 13.76 14.52 15.14
C ILE A 142 14.74 13.36 15.37
N SER A 143 14.65 12.71 16.54
CA SER A 143 15.51 11.57 16.89
C SER A 143 15.29 10.37 15.97
N ARG A 144 14.03 10.08 15.63
CA ARG A 144 13.66 9.05 14.63
C ARG A 144 14.29 9.34 13.26
N CYS A 145 14.28 10.59 12.81
CA CYS A 145 14.92 10.97 11.55
C CYS A 145 16.43 10.69 11.58
N TYR A 146 17.10 11.00 12.70
CA TYR A 146 18.51 10.68 12.88
C TYR A 146 18.78 9.17 12.89
N TYR A 147 17.90 8.36 13.47
CA TYR A 147 18.01 6.90 13.38
C TYR A 147 18.03 6.43 11.92
N TRP A 148 17.10 6.91 11.09
CA TRP A 148 17.01 6.53 9.69
C TRP A 148 18.22 7.01 8.86
N MET A 149 18.77 8.19 9.18
CA MET A 149 20.03 8.66 8.59
C MET A 149 21.22 7.77 9.01
N GLY A 150 21.28 7.37 10.28
CA GLY A 150 22.29 6.45 10.80
C GLY A 150 22.24 5.09 10.11
N ARG A 151 21.04 4.51 9.96
CA ARG A 151 20.80 3.28 9.20
C ARG A 151 21.29 3.40 7.75
N THR A 152 21.01 4.53 7.11
CA THR A 152 21.42 4.79 5.74
C THR A 152 22.94 4.80 5.59
N GLU A 153 23.65 5.52 6.46
CA GLU A 153 25.11 5.57 6.45
C GLU A 153 25.75 4.24 6.82
N PHE A 154 25.16 3.51 7.78
CA PHE A 154 25.63 2.20 8.19
C PHE A 154 25.58 1.22 7.00
N MET A 155 24.45 1.17 6.28
CA MET A 155 24.30 0.32 5.10
C MET A 155 25.19 0.75 3.93
N ARG A 156 25.55 2.04 3.85
CA ARG A 156 26.53 2.57 2.89
C ARG A 156 27.99 2.23 3.26
N GLY A 157 28.23 1.71 4.46
CA GLY A 157 29.56 1.41 4.99
C GLY A 157 30.28 2.61 5.60
N ASN A 158 29.62 3.77 5.73
CA ASN A 158 30.19 4.94 6.38
C ASN A 158 29.90 4.90 7.89
N ILE A 159 30.63 4.03 8.58
CA ILE A 159 30.46 3.78 10.01
C ILE A 159 30.65 5.04 10.86
N PRO A 160 31.65 5.92 10.62
CA PRO A 160 31.82 7.13 11.42
C PRO A 160 30.61 8.07 11.36
N ALA A 161 30.06 8.29 10.16
CA ALA A 161 28.86 9.11 10.01
C ALA A 161 27.62 8.45 10.63
N ALA A 162 27.50 7.13 10.48
CA ALA A 162 26.43 6.36 11.10
C ALA A 162 26.44 6.51 12.62
N HIS A 163 27.62 6.38 13.25
CA HIS A 163 27.78 6.54 14.70
C HIS A 163 27.33 7.91 15.19
N ALA A 164 27.73 8.98 14.48
CA ALA A 164 27.31 10.34 14.81
C ALA A 164 25.79 10.49 14.76
N TYR A 165 25.13 9.95 13.74
CA TYR A 165 23.67 9.98 13.64
C TYR A 165 22.98 9.12 14.71
N PHE A 166 23.47 7.92 15.01
CA PHE A 166 22.90 7.10 16.08
C PHE A 166 23.05 7.75 17.45
N LYS A 167 24.11 8.51 17.69
CA LYS A 167 24.25 9.32 18.91
C LYS A 167 23.13 10.35 19.04
N HIS A 168 22.74 11.00 17.94
CA HIS A 168 21.61 11.92 17.92
C HIS A 168 20.24 11.22 18.04
N ALA A 169 20.17 9.93 17.72
CA ALA A 169 18.96 9.12 17.83
C ALA A 169 18.78 8.49 19.23
N LEU A 170 19.71 8.66 20.16
CA LEU A 170 19.63 8.08 21.51
C LEU A 170 18.35 8.42 22.29
N PRO A 171 17.71 9.61 22.14
CA PRO A 171 16.44 9.87 22.81
C PRO A 171 15.32 8.88 22.44
N CYS A 172 15.40 8.20 21.29
CA CYS A 172 14.48 7.11 20.95
C CYS A 172 14.56 5.92 21.92
N VAL A 173 15.71 5.69 22.56
CA VAL A 173 15.93 4.55 23.48
C VAL A 173 15.22 4.76 24.81
N GLU A 174 15.00 6.02 25.19
CA GLU A 174 14.39 6.40 26.46
C GLU A 174 12.86 6.58 26.34
N ASP A 175 12.32 6.39 25.14
CA ASP A 175 10.91 6.64 24.81
C ASP A 175 10.23 5.34 24.37
N ASP A 176 9.33 4.82 25.22
CA ASP A 176 8.62 3.56 24.99
C ASP A 176 7.68 3.61 23.77
N GLU A 177 7.27 4.79 23.32
CA GLU A 177 6.42 4.94 22.12
C GLU A 177 7.23 4.95 20.82
N CYS A 178 8.57 4.96 20.91
CA CYS A 178 9.43 4.96 19.74
C CYS A 178 9.68 3.55 19.21
N VAL A 179 9.06 3.24 18.07
CA VAL A 179 9.26 1.98 17.34
C VAL A 179 10.74 1.71 17.02
N GLU A 180 11.53 2.76 16.80
CA GLU A 180 12.95 2.67 16.49
C GLU A 180 13.86 2.59 17.74
N GLY A 181 13.33 2.72 18.96
CA GLY A 181 14.07 2.79 20.21
C GLY A 181 14.99 1.60 20.47
N ASP A 182 14.44 0.39 20.39
CA ASP A 182 15.19 -0.87 20.55
C ASP A 182 16.37 -0.97 19.57
N PHE A 183 16.15 -0.51 18.34
CA PHE A 183 17.15 -0.56 17.28
C PHE A 183 18.21 0.53 17.45
N ALA A 184 17.84 1.75 17.85
CA ALA A 184 18.76 2.87 18.00
C ALA A 184 19.90 2.55 18.97
N GLY A 185 19.58 1.94 20.12
CA GLY A 185 20.58 1.50 21.10
C GLY A 185 21.50 0.40 20.57
N PHE A 186 20.94 -0.57 19.83
CA PHE A 186 21.71 -1.62 19.17
C PHE A 186 22.71 -1.04 18.16
N TRP A 187 22.25 -0.19 17.24
CA TRP A 187 23.10 0.35 16.17
C TRP A 187 24.13 1.36 16.67
N PHE A 188 23.82 2.12 17.73
CA PHE A 188 24.81 2.98 18.39
C PHE A 188 25.99 2.17 18.93
N LYS A 189 25.72 1.03 19.59
CA LYS A 189 26.76 0.12 20.08
C LYS A 189 27.53 -0.54 18.92
N ALA A 190 26.82 -1.03 17.91
CA ALA A 190 27.43 -1.71 16.76
C ALA A 190 28.36 -0.80 15.94
N SER A 191 27.99 0.48 15.78
CA SER A 191 28.80 1.47 15.08
C SER A 191 30.04 1.93 15.86
N ARG A 192 30.04 1.77 17.20
CA ARG A 192 31.19 2.09 18.05
C ARG A 192 32.31 1.05 17.97
N SER A 193 31.97 -0.22 17.77
CA SER A 193 32.94 -1.32 17.68
C SER A 193 33.63 -1.43 16.32
N ALA A 194 33.18 -0.67 15.32
CA ALA A 194 33.68 -0.71 13.95
C ALA A 194 34.53 0.53 13.56
N THR A 195 34.79 1.42 14.52
CA THR A 195 35.74 2.54 14.44
C THR A 195 36.94 2.26 15.32
#